data_AF-A0A945LK16-F1
#
_entry.id   AF-A0A945LK16-F1
#
_cell.length_a   1.000
_cell.length_b   1.000
_cell.length_c   1.000
_cell.angle_alpha   90.00
_cell.angle_beta   90.00
_cell.angle_gamma   90.00
#
_symmetry.space_group_name_H-M   'P 1'
#
loop_
_entity.id
_entity.type
_entity.pdbx_description
1 polymer ?
#
loop_
_entity_poly.entity_id
_entity_poly.type
_entity_poly.pdbx_seq_one_letter_code
_entity_poly.pdbx_strand_id
1 'polypeptide(L)'
;MRQCRFLQLVILTISIGFISSVATAADEMNIGNDGIAIQGYDPVAYFKSGKPVKGETSHSAMHDGATYHFSTAANRDEFTTAPNKFAPAFGG
;
A
#
# COMPACT_ATOMS: atom_id res chain seq x y z
N MET A 1 -49.87 -42.94 26.99
CA MET A 1 -49.42 -44.33 26.74
C MET A 1 -48.97 -44.43 25.30
N ARG A 2 -47.69 -44.77 25.08
CA ARG A 2 -47.10 -45.58 23.98
C ARG A 2 -47.73 -45.38 22.58
N GLN A 3 -47.02 -44.90 21.58
CA GLN A 3 -46.05 -45.75 20.86
C GLN A 3 -44.86 -44.97 20.27
N CYS A 4 -43.68 -45.58 20.43
CA CYS A 4 -42.47 -45.28 19.68
C CYS A 4 -42.67 -45.55 18.18
N ARG A 5 -42.40 -44.55 17.34
CA ARG A 5 -41.90 -44.79 15.98
C ARG A 5 -40.46 -44.30 15.93
N PHE A 6 -39.60 -45.24 16.32
CA PHE A 6 -38.19 -45.32 15.96
C PHE A 6 -37.94 -44.80 14.52
N LEU A 7 -36.85 -44.05 14.36
CA LEU A 7 -35.90 -44.21 13.25
C LEU A 7 -36.34 -43.73 11.85
N GLN A 8 -36.16 -42.43 11.59
CA GLN A 8 -35.70 -41.89 10.29
C GLN A 8 -34.75 -40.72 10.63
N LEU A 9 -33.53 -40.96 11.12
CA LEU A 9 -32.31 -41.24 10.35
C LEU A 9 -32.09 -40.25 9.20
N VAL A 10 -31.23 -39.25 9.48
CA VAL A 10 -30.22 -38.59 8.61
C VAL A 10 -30.79 -37.90 7.36
N ILE A 11 -30.57 -36.61 7.12
CA ILE A 11 -29.52 -36.10 6.22
C ILE A 11 -29.41 -34.58 6.43
N LEU A 12 -28.35 -34.17 7.13
CA LEU A 12 -27.33 -33.24 6.65
C LEU A 12 -27.81 -32.15 5.65
N THR A 13 -28.39 -31.06 6.13
CA THR A 13 -28.49 -29.81 5.35
C THR A 13 -27.17 -29.05 5.50
N ILE A 14 -26.23 -29.29 4.58
CA ILE A 14 -25.02 -28.47 4.41
C ILE A 14 -25.45 -27.11 3.84
N SER A 15 -25.49 -26.10 4.69
CA SER A 15 -25.54 -24.70 4.28
C SER A 15 -24.10 -24.25 4.00
N ILE A 16 -23.63 -24.37 2.75
CA ILE A 16 -22.36 -23.75 2.34
C ILE A 16 -22.62 -22.25 2.25
N GLY A 17 -22.18 -21.52 3.28
CA GLY A 17 -22.02 -20.07 3.22
C GLY A 17 -20.85 -19.74 2.31
N PHE A 18 -21.13 -19.04 1.21
CA PHE A 18 -20.11 -18.34 0.42
C PHE A 18 -19.55 -17.21 1.28
N ILE A 19 -18.41 -17.44 1.92
CA ILE A 19 -17.62 -16.38 2.54
C ILE A 19 -16.74 -15.81 1.42
N SER A 20 -17.18 -14.73 0.80
CA SER A 20 -16.36 -13.96 -0.13
C SER A 20 -15.18 -13.38 0.65
N SER A 21 -14.00 -13.98 0.46
CA SER A 21 -12.75 -13.45 1.02
C SER A 21 -12.47 -12.09 0.39
N VAL A 22 -12.56 -11.03 1.19
CA VAL A 22 -12.10 -9.69 0.78
C VAL A 22 -10.57 -9.72 0.76
N ALA A 23 -10.00 -9.95 -0.42
CA ALA A 23 -8.57 -9.79 -0.63
C ALA A 23 -8.23 -8.30 -0.56
N THR A 24 -7.65 -7.85 0.55
CA THR A 24 -6.98 -6.56 0.62
C THR A 24 -5.68 -6.68 -0.17
N ALA A 25 -5.63 -6.09 -1.37
CA ALA A 25 -4.36 -5.83 -2.04
C ALA A 25 -3.62 -4.80 -1.18
N ALA A 26 -2.68 -5.26 -0.34
CA ALA A 26 -1.66 -4.37 0.19
C ALA A 26 -0.88 -3.89 -1.03
N ASP A 27 -0.93 -2.59 -1.30
CA ASP A 27 -0.17 -1.99 -2.38
C ASP A 27 1.30 -2.26 -2.10
N GLU A 28 1.88 -3.18 -2.87
CA GLU A 28 3.25 -3.63 -2.69
C GLU A 28 4.12 -2.54 -3.30
N MET A 29 4.39 -1.51 -2.49
CA MET A 29 5.26 -0.42 -2.91
C MET A 29 6.58 -1.05 -3.34
N ASN A 30 7.03 -0.82 -4.58
CA ASN A 30 8.30 -1.34 -5.12
C ASN A 30 9.52 -0.63 -4.52
N ILE A 31 9.50 -0.43 -3.21
CA ILE A 31 10.58 0.21 -2.47
C ILE A 31 11.79 -0.70 -2.61
N GLY A 32 12.93 -0.12 -2.98
CA GLY A 32 14.19 -0.85 -3.01
C GLY A 32 14.42 -1.57 -1.67
N ASN A 33 15.25 -2.61 -1.68
CA ASN A 33 15.58 -3.40 -0.49
C ASN A 33 16.12 -2.56 0.69
N ASP A 34 16.47 -1.30 0.44
CA ASP A 34 16.96 -0.29 1.36
C ASP A 34 15.87 0.63 1.95
N GLY A 35 14.60 0.47 1.56
CA GLY A 35 13.51 1.33 2.03
C GLY A 35 13.48 2.71 1.35
N ILE A 36 14.26 2.91 0.29
CA ILE A 36 14.39 4.20 -0.40
C ILE A 36 13.42 4.24 -1.59
N ALA A 37 12.57 5.27 -1.63
CA ALA A 37 11.67 5.52 -2.74
C ALA A 37 12.46 6.00 -3.96
N ILE A 38 12.04 5.58 -5.17
CA ILE A 38 12.51 6.09 -6.46
C ILE A 38 14.03 6.20 -6.57
N GLN A 39 14.75 5.22 -6.02
CA GLN A 39 16.21 5.17 -5.98
C GLN A 39 16.85 6.46 -5.39
N GLY A 40 16.15 7.21 -4.54
CA GLY A 40 16.63 8.43 -3.89
C GLY A 40 16.62 9.67 -4.79
N TYR A 41 15.87 9.67 -5.88
CA TYR A 41 15.60 10.87 -6.67
C TYR A 41 14.50 11.73 -6.01
N ASP A 42 14.50 13.02 -6.31
CA ASP A 42 13.51 13.97 -5.81
C ASP A 42 12.25 13.93 -6.69
N PRO A 43 11.10 13.49 -6.15
CA PRO A 43 9.86 13.39 -6.92
C PRO A 43 9.33 14.79 -7.29
N VAL A 44 9.47 15.78 -6.39
CA VAL A 44 8.98 17.14 -6.62
C VAL A 44 9.81 17.84 -7.71
N ALA A 45 11.12 17.62 -7.71
CA ALA A 45 11.99 18.11 -8.79
C ALA A 45 11.62 17.48 -10.15
N TYR A 46 11.27 16.20 -10.16
CA TYR A 46 10.78 15.53 -11.37
C TYR A 46 9.53 16.21 -11.94
N PHE A 47 8.54 16.50 -11.08
CA PHE A 47 7.32 17.21 -11.48
C PHE A 47 7.55 18.67 -11.93
N LYS A 48 8.47 19.39 -11.28
CA LYS A 48 8.69 20.84 -11.55
C LYS A 48 9.64 21.10 -12.72
N SER A 49 10.69 20.30 -12.84
CA SER A 49 11.78 20.54 -13.79
C SER A 49 11.85 19.51 -14.92
N GLY A 50 11.08 18.42 -14.83
CA GLY A 50 11.10 17.33 -15.82
C GLY A 50 12.44 16.59 -15.89
N LYS A 51 13.32 16.81 -14.91
CA LYS A 51 14.67 16.23 -14.85
C LYS A 51 14.82 15.44 -13.54
N PRO A 52 15.43 14.25 -13.57
CA PRO A 52 15.78 13.54 -12.35
C PRO A 52 16.88 14.31 -11.62
N VAL A 53 16.60 14.71 -10.38
CA VAL A 53 17.58 15.34 -9.49
C VAL A 53 17.75 14.44 -8.28
N LYS A 54 18.99 14.10 -7.93
CA LYS A 54 19.25 13.27 -6.75
C LYS A 54 18.87 14.04 -5.49
N GLY A 55 18.16 13.39 -4.58
CA GLY A 55 17.85 13.96 -3.28
C GLY A 55 19.00 13.80 -2.30
N GLU A 56 18.99 14.64 -1.26
CA GLU A 56 19.93 14.61 -0.16
C GLU A 56 19.31 13.88 1.04
N THR A 57 20.09 13.07 1.75
CA THR A 57 19.59 12.33 2.94
C THR A 57 19.15 13.28 4.06
N SER A 58 19.76 14.47 4.12
CA SER A 58 19.41 15.56 5.04
C SER A 58 18.02 16.16 4.76
N HIS A 59 17.46 15.90 3.59
CA HIS A 59 16.12 16.32 3.19
C HIS A 59 15.32 15.07 2.85
N SER A 60 14.77 14.42 3.88
CA SER A 60 14.00 13.20 3.73
C SER A 60 12.61 13.28 4.39
N ALA A 61 11.69 12.48 3.88
CA ALA A 61 10.36 12.29 4.46
C ALA A 61 9.90 10.84 4.22
N MET A 62 9.18 10.27 5.18
CA MET A 62 8.62 8.93 5.06
C MET A 62 7.16 9.02 4.66
N HIS A 63 6.75 8.24 3.65
CA HIS A 63 5.38 8.16 3.17
C HIS A 63 5.11 6.77 2.60
N ASP A 64 3.99 6.17 3.00
CA ASP A 64 3.55 4.83 2.58
C ASP A 64 4.63 3.74 2.72
N GLY A 65 5.42 3.83 3.80
CA GLY A 65 6.48 2.87 4.11
C GLY A 65 7.80 3.11 3.36
N ALA A 66 7.89 4.11 2.50
CA ALA A 66 9.09 4.46 1.75
C ALA A 66 9.72 5.76 2.24
N THR A 67 11.06 5.83 2.19
CA THR A 67 11.83 7.05 2.47
C THR A 67 12.10 7.79 1.17
N TYR A 68 11.56 9.00 1.06
CA TYR A 68 11.83 9.91 -0.05
C TYR A 68 13.00 10.82 0.29
N HIS A 69 13.78 11.17 -0.73
CA HIS A 69 14.87 12.14 -0.65
C HIS A 69 14.59 13.33 -1.55
N PHE A 70 14.98 14.52 -1.11
CA PHE A 70 14.70 15.76 -1.81
C PHE A 70 15.97 16.56 -2.03
N SER A 71 16.05 17.23 -3.17
CA SER A 71 17.18 18.10 -3.52
C SER A 71 17.21 19.37 -2.68
N THR A 72 16.06 19.76 -2.09
CA THR A 72 15.93 20.93 -1.23
C THR A 72 14.92 20.66 -0.10
N ALA A 73 15.07 21.36 1.03
CA ALA A 73 14.08 21.34 2.10
C ALA A 73 12.69 21.80 1.63
N ALA A 74 12.62 22.78 0.73
CA ALA A 74 11.36 23.27 0.17
C ALA A 74 10.60 22.18 -0.60
N ASN A 75 11.30 21.34 -1.37
CA ASN A 75 10.68 20.21 -2.06
C ASN A 75 10.18 19.15 -1.06
N ARG A 76 10.92 18.89 0.03
CA ARG A 76 10.46 18.01 1.12
C ARG A 76 9.17 18.52 1.74
N ASP A 77 9.09 19.82 2.01
CA ASP A 77 7.92 20.46 2.60
C ASP A 77 6.71 20.42 1.64
N GLU A 78 6.95 20.65 0.35
CA GLU A 78 5.92 20.55 -0.69
C GLU A 78 5.38 19.12 -0.82
N PHE A 79 6.27 18.12 -0.80
CA PHE A 79 5.88 16.71 -0.77
C PHE A 79 5.07 16.37 0.47
N THR A 80 5.52 16.77 1.65
CA THR A 80 4.84 16.46 2.92
C THR A 80 3.43 17.07 2.98
N THR A 81 3.21 18.19 2.30
CA THR A 81 1.90 18.85 2.22
C THR A 81 0.93 18.13 1.27
N ALA A 82 1.43 17.55 0.18
CA ALA A 82 0.61 16.92 -0.84
C ALA A 82 1.28 15.68 -1.44
N PRO A 83 1.54 14.62 -0.65
CA PRO A 83 2.38 13.50 -1.10
C PRO A 83 1.75 12.75 -2.27
N ASN A 84 0.42 12.57 -2.28
CA ASN A 84 -0.33 11.94 -3.37
C ASN A 84 -0.19 12.65 -4.74
N LYS A 85 0.27 13.91 -4.76
CA LYS A 85 0.53 14.64 -6.02
C LYS A 85 1.87 14.25 -6.64
N PHE A 86 2.82 13.80 -5.82
CA PHE A 86 4.22 13.62 -6.20
C PHE A 86 4.69 12.16 -6.08
N ALA A 87 4.08 11.38 -5.19
CA ALA A 87 4.38 9.98 -5.00
C ALA A 87 3.98 9.17 -6.25
N PRO A 88 4.82 8.23 -6.72
CA PRO A 88 4.47 7.34 -7.82
C PRO A 88 3.30 6.42 -7.45
N ALA A 89 2.39 6.19 -8.41
CA ALA A 89 1.20 5.36 -8.19
C ALA A 89 1.48 3.85 -7.98
N PHE A 90 2.71 3.39 -8.18
CA PHE A 90 3.11 1.97 -8.04
C PHE A 90 4.33 1.80 -7.13
N GLY A 91 4.54 2.73 -6.19
CA GLY A 91 5.57 2.62 -5.16
C GLY A 91 7.00 2.98 -5.54
N GLY A 92 7.21 3.38 -6.79
CA GLY A 92 8.46 4.00 -7.24
C GLY A 92 9.54 3.03 -7.69
#